data_AF-A0A413VTM0-F1
#
_entry.id   AF-A0A413VTM0-F1
#
_cell.length_a   1.000
_cell.length_b   1.000
_cell.length_c   1.000
_cell.angle_alpha   90.00
_cell.angle_beta   90.00
_cell.angle_gamma   90.00
#
_symmetry.space_group_name_H-M   'P 1'
#
loop_
_entity.id
_entity.type
_entity.pdbx_description
1 polymer ?
#
loop_
_entity_poly.entity_id
_entity_poly.type
_entity_poly.pdbx_seq_one_letter_code
_entity_poly.pdbx_strand_id
1 'polypeptide(L)'
;MKKCLLVLVGLLTLQSIGLTMAQQDTILVFEGHMNTTPWGSQIMKPCLPRTERLSSDFGGVIKVVCGAGIDDEMQHCIKAAALLWEEKLYIPENVVLKFEKKELGAEAADFQAQVRYTSFPDAKTTYPNSYYQNFLTDDERVYDEDAIILINEDTDWEYSFNGKAVDKKNFTTAMLRAIAISLGFGSSVVNDVSHGIIFSIEGCFSPFDNLIVDSNNVRLNEMPNNGVASQELSSFVSEERVYCKTSANESFRLYTSRRFQGYNYLNYLYFDGDLMSYNTRTGDKIQQIDEIVLGVLRTIGWEEPESNLRIIAEGIDDTGIASSSQSYNFHAETTSGSIANYSWKYELLDNEMNFVTIKTGDSSDFSIDEIDDVTKYNKNINADIKGKISLTATTADGKKKSETFYVYFATEPTFVSVKVAITPIPQKRFYNLDIALIYTGTDFLYAFKTEENSSFGESAYVYEPYLTKLHFEGVYMIGMAWVEIELKNKVGKAYYMVEIPSQLNPDPIIEVTAESSISQVEVRDMQGRLLLQTENYEAVNHLSIGMYIVTITYSDGKVVTKKICP
;
A
#
# COMPACT_ATOMS: atom_id res chain seq x y z
N MET A 1 -58.16 38.16 -17.76
CA MET A 1 -56.78 37.81 -18.15
C MET A 1 -55.68 38.26 -17.19
N LYS A 2 -55.79 39.38 -16.44
CA LYS A 2 -54.71 39.81 -15.49
C LYS A 2 -54.57 39.02 -14.19
N LYS A 3 -55.59 38.29 -13.72
CA LYS A 3 -55.52 37.48 -12.48
C LYS A 3 -54.89 36.09 -12.68
N CYS A 4 -55.03 35.48 -13.86
CA CYS A 4 -54.40 34.19 -14.17
C CYS A 4 -52.90 34.32 -14.45
N LEU A 5 -52.45 35.47 -14.97
CA LEU A 5 -51.03 35.71 -15.25
C LEU A 5 -50.20 35.87 -13.97
N LEU A 6 -50.77 36.45 -12.91
CA LEU A 6 -50.10 36.59 -11.60
C LEU A 6 -49.98 35.26 -10.85
N VAL A 7 -50.95 34.35 -11.02
CA VAL A 7 -50.88 33.00 -10.46
C VAL A 7 -49.89 32.14 -11.26
N LEU A 8 -49.82 32.31 -12.59
CA LEU A 8 -48.82 31.61 -13.41
C LEU A 8 -47.39 32.11 -13.15
N VAL A 9 -47.18 33.42 -12.98
CA VAL A 9 -45.86 33.97 -12.62
C VAL A 9 -45.47 33.55 -11.20
N GLY A 10 -46.41 33.47 -10.25
CA GLY A 10 -46.17 32.91 -8.91
C GLY A 10 -45.81 31.42 -8.92
N LEU A 11 -46.48 30.61 -9.76
CA LEU A 11 -46.18 29.19 -9.93
C LEU A 11 -44.89 28.93 -10.73
N LEU A 12 -44.56 29.78 -11.70
CA LEU A 12 -43.29 29.72 -12.44
C LEU A 12 -42.11 30.18 -11.58
N THR A 13 -42.30 31.13 -10.66
CA THR A 13 -41.28 31.46 -9.66
C THR A 13 -41.13 30.38 -8.58
N LEU A 14 -42.17 29.58 -8.33
CA LEU A 14 -42.10 28.41 -7.44
C LEU A 14 -41.51 27.16 -8.14
N GLN A 15 -41.53 27.09 -9.48
CA GLN A 15 -40.84 26.06 -10.25
C GLN A 15 -39.39 26.44 -10.61
N SER A 16 -39.02 27.73 -10.55
CA SER A 16 -37.64 28.19 -10.63
C SER A 16 -36.97 28.38 -9.26
N ILE A 17 -37.70 28.15 -8.17
CA ILE A 17 -37.15 27.68 -6.89
C ILE A 17 -37.30 26.17 -6.91
N GLY A 18 -36.71 25.51 -7.92
CA GLY A 18 -36.08 24.25 -7.60
C GLY A 18 -35.12 24.61 -6.48
N LEU A 19 -35.41 24.13 -5.28
CA LEU A 19 -34.44 24.18 -4.20
C LEU A 19 -33.18 23.49 -4.74
N THR A 20 -32.23 24.27 -5.26
CA THR A 20 -30.82 23.96 -5.07
C THR A 20 -30.62 24.06 -3.56
N MET A 21 -31.05 23.00 -2.86
CA MET A 21 -30.65 22.80 -1.47
C MET A 21 -29.14 22.66 -1.55
N ALA A 22 -28.42 23.68 -1.09
CA ALA A 22 -26.97 23.63 -1.09
C ALA A 22 -26.56 22.42 -0.25
N GLN A 23 -25.84 21.49 -0.87
CA GLN A 23 -25.06 20.49 -0.17
C GLN A 23 -24.16 21.23 0.83
N GLN A 24 -24.24 20.86 2.11
CA GLN A 24 -23.40 21.45 3.14
C GLN A 24 -22.26 20.48 3.42
N ASP A 25 -21.06 20.87 2.99
CA ASP A 25 -19.85 20.09 3.21
C ASP A 25 -19.03 20.69 4.35
N THR A 26 -18.55 19.83 5.25
CA THR A 26 -17.71 20.19 6.39
C THR A 26 -16.44 19.35 6.36
N ILE A 27 -15.29 19.94 6.65
CA ILE A 27 -14.02 19.20 6.77
C ILE A 27 -13.77 18.89 8.24
N LEU A 28 -13.61 17.61 8.56
CA LEU A 28 -13.23 17.15 9.89
C LEU A 28 -11.75 16.82 9.89
N VAL A 29 -11.02 17.36 10.86
CA VAL A 29 -9.59 17.10 11.02
C VAL A 29 -9.41 16.08 12.13
N PHE A 30 -8.73 14.99 11.82
CA PHE A 30 -8.43 13.90 12.75
C PHE A 30 -6.93 13.79 12.98
N GLU A 31 -6.50 13.83 14.25
CA GLU A 31 -5.09 13.73 14.61
C GLU A 31 -4.66 12.29 14.96
N GLY A 32 -3.63 11.83 14.24
CA GLY A 32 -2.99 10.53 14.39
C GLY A 32 -1.80 10.59 15.32
N HIS A 33 -1.77 9.78 16.38
CA HIS A 33 -0.60 9.67 17.26
C HIS A 33 -0.17 8.21 17.46
N MET A 34 1.15 8.01 17.52
CA MET A 34 1.80 6.81 18.02
C MET A 34 2.70 7.17 19.21
N ASN A 35 2.56 6.42 20.29
CA ASN A 35 3.25 6.66 21.55
C ASN A 35 4.77 6.49 21.41
N THR A 36 5.53 7.40 21.99
CA THR A 36 7.00 7.39 21.95
C THR A 36 7.63 6.50 23.03
N THR A 37 6.87 6.10 24.06
CA THR A 37 7.40 5.30 25.17
C THR A 37 7.22 3.80 24.91
N PRO A 38 8.30 3.00 24.82
CA PRO A 38 8.18 1.54 24.76
C PRO A 38 7.80 1.00 26.15
N TRP A 39 6.51 0.86 26.42
CA TRP A 39 6.02 0.14 27.61
C TRP A 39 5.61 -1.28 27.21
N GLY A 40 6.48 -2.26 27.45
CA GLY A 40 6.20 -3.68 27.18
C GLY A 40 6.76 -4.18 25.84
N SER A 41 6.36 -5.39 25.43
CA SER A 41 6.81 -6.00 24.17
C SER A 41 6.17 -5.30 22.97
N GLN A 42 6.93 -5.10 21.88
CA GLN A 42 6.39 -4.56 20.62
C GLN A 42 5.35 -5.50 20.00
N ILE A 43 4.34 -4.93 19.37
CA ILE A 43 3.30 -5.65 18.63
C ILE A 43 3.76 -5.79 17.19
N MET A 44 3.90 -7.03 16.73
CA MET A 44 4.35 -7.37 15.39
C MET A 44 3.28 -8.16 14.65
N LYS A 45 2.55 -7.48 13.78
CA LYS A 45 1.58 -8.03 12.82
C LYS A 45 1.98 -7.57 11.41
N PRO A 46 3.09 -8.10 10.85
CA PRO A 46 3.55 -7.71 9.51
C PRO A 46 2.55 -8.12 8.43
N CYS A 47 2.66 -7.50 7.24
CA CYS A 47 1.81 -7.83 6.10
C CYS A 47 1.83 -9.34 5.79
N LEU A 48 0.65 -9.93 5.62
CA LEU A 48 0.51 -11.34 5.25
C LEU A 48 0.89 -11.57 3.78
N PRO A 49 1.29 -12.80 3.42
CA PRO A 49 1.44 -13.20 2.01
C PRO A 49 0.16 -12.94 1.23
N ARG A 50 0.27 -12.56 -0.05
CA ARG A 50 -0.90 -12.23 -0.89
C ARG A 50 -1.96 -13.34 -0.93
N THR A 51 -1.54 -14.60 -0.93
CA THR A 51 -2.42 -15.79 -0.94
C THR A 51 -3.25 -15.96 0.32
N GLU A 52 -2.89 -15.28 1.42
CA GLU A 52 -3.61 -15.34 2.70
C GLU A 52 -4.53 -14.12 2.91
N ARG A 53 -4.37 -13.05 2.11
CA ARG A 53 -5.11 -11.80 2.30
C ARG A 53 -6.07 -11.44 1.16
N LEU A 54 -5.75 -11.83 -0.08
CA LEU A 54 -6.58 -11.57 -1.25
C LEU A 54 -7.88 -12.39 -1.24
N SER A 55 -8.92 -11.82 -1.84
CA SER A 55 -10.23 -12.44 -2.03
C SER A 55 -10.80 -11.99 -3.37
N SER A 56 -11.54 -12.87 -4.05
CA SER A 56 -12.32 -12.54 -5.24
C SER A 56 -13.54 -11.68 -4.95
N ASP A 57 -14.05 -11.70 -3.71
CA ASP A 57 -15.32 -11.07 -3.36
C ASP A 57 -15.08 -9.58 -3.03
N PHE A 58 -13.92 -9.29 -2.45
CA PHE A 58 -13.52 -7.94 -2.11
C PHE A 58 -12.52 -7.39 -3.12
N GLY A 59 -12.84 -6.20 -3.59
CA GLY A 59 -12.02 -5.44 -4.50
C GLY A 59 -12.66 -4.10 -4.73
N GLY A 60 -11.83 -3.18 -5.19
CA GLY A 60 -12.18 -1.78 -5.34
C GLY A 60 -10.92 -0.97 -5.58
N VAL A 61 -11.04 0.36 -5.59
CA VAL A 61 -9.91 1.23 -5.93
C VAL A 61 -9.83 2.40 -4.96
N ILE A 62 -8.73 2.46 -4.22
CA ILE A 62 -8.31 3.63 -3.46
C ILE A 62 -7.23 4.33 -4.29
N LYS A 63 -7.63 5.35 -5.05
CA LYS A 63 -6.75 6.18 -5.87
C LYS A 63 -5.91 7.08 -4.96
N VAL A 64 -4.61 6.77 -4.90
CA VAL A 64 -3.62 7.53 -4.15
C VAL A 64 -3.06 8.68 -4.99
N VAL A 65 -3.17 9.90 -4.48
CA VAL A 65 -2.58 11.11 -5.07
C VAL A 65 -1.49 11.64 -4.14
N CYS A 66 -0.22 11.47 -4.52
CA CYS A 66 0.90 11.96 -3.73
C CYS A 66 1.29 13.38 -4.14
N GLY A 67 1.36 14.28 -3.16
CA GLY A 67 1.87 15.64 -3.31
C GLY A 67 3.39 15.70 -3.44
N ALA A 68 3.91 16.92 -3.58
CA ALA A 68 5.35 17.16 -3.66
C ALA A 68 6.07 16.70 -2.38
N GLY A 69 7.29 16.17 -2.54
CA GLY A 69 8.15 15.78 -1.42
C GLY A 69 7.93 14.38 -0.84
N ILE A 70 6.88 13.66 -1.28
CA ILE A 70 6.67 12.24 -0.93
C ILE A 70 7.65 11.38 -1.74
N ASP A 71 8.64 10.77 -1.08
CA ASP A 71 9.67 9.94 -1.72
C ASP A 71 9.18 8.53 -2.10
N ASP A 72 10.01 7.79 -2.84
CA ASP A 72 9.67 6.46 -3.35
C ASP A 72 9.31 5.46 -2.23
N GLU A 73 10.00 5.49 -1.08
CA GLU A 73 9.72 4.57 0.04
C GLU A 73 8.33 4.89 0.62
N MET A 74 8.04 6.18 0.84
CA MET A 74 6.73 6.64 1.30
C MET A 74 5.62 6.28 0.32
N GLN A 75 5.80 6.53 -0.98
CA GLN A 75 4.80 6.20 -2.00
C GLN A 75 4.45 4.71 -2.01
N HIS A 76 5.45 3.83 -1.84
CA HIS A 76 5.21 2.39 -1.78
C HIS A 76 4.45 1.98 -0.52
N CYS A 77 4.80 2.53 0.64
CA CYS A 77 4.04 2.28 1.88
C CYS A 77 2.59 2.79 1.81
N ILE A 78 2.34 3.96 1.21
CA ILE A 78 0.99 4.50 1.03
C ILE A 78 0.18 3.58 0.09
N LYS A 79 0.75 3.21 -1.07
CA LYS A 79 0.10 2.28 -2.01
C LYS A 79 -0.15 0.90 -1.37
N ALA A 80 0.72 0.45 -0.48
CA ALA A 80 0.51 -0.77 0.29
C ALA A 80 -0.63 -0.67 1.29
N ALA A 81 -0.71 0.43 2.04
CA ALA A 81 -1.83 0.66 2.93
C ALA A 81 -3.16 0.74 2.16
N ALA A 82 -3.19 1.41 1.00
CA ALA A 82 -4.36 1.48 0.13
C ALA A 82 -4.78 0.09 -0.37
N LEU A 83 -3.85 -0.68 -0.94
CA LEU A 83 -4.14 -2.03 -1.44
C LEU A 83 -4.67 -2.93 -0.33
N LEU A 84 -4.09 -2.91 0.88
CA LEU A 84 -4.56 -3.73 1.99
C LEU A 84 -6.03 -3.45 2.38
N TRP A 85 -6.48 -2.20 2.24
CA TRP A 85 -7.87 -1.83 2.46
C TRP A 85 -8.80 -2.26 1.31
N GLU A 86 -8.35 -2.11 0.05
CA GLU A 86 -9.09 -2.57 -1.14
C GLU A 86 -9.42 -4.07 -1.08
N GLU A 87 -8.55 -4.88 -0.46
CA GLU A 87 -8.68 -6.33 -0.37
C GLU A 87 -9.67 -6.81 0.70
N LYS A 88 -10.23 -5.89 1.50
CA LYS A 88 -11.06 -6.22 2.66
C LYS A 88 -12.44 -5.56 2.67
N LEU A 89 -12.65 -4.56 1.81
CA LEU A 89 -13.87 -3.77 1.77
C LEU A 89 -14.53 -3.85 0.41
N TYR A 90 -15.86 -3.71 0.41
CA TYR A 90 -16.63 -3.50 -0.79
C TYR A 90 -16.59 -2.01 -1.17
N ILE A 91 -15.87 -1.68 -2.25
CA ILE A 91 -15.72 -0.31 -2.74
C ILE A 91 -16.15 -0.28 -4.21
N PRO A 92 -17.45 -0.04 -4.50
CA PRO A 92 -18.00 -0.18 -5.85
C PRO A 92 -17.45 0.86 -6.84
N GLU A 93 -17.20 2.07 -6.35
CA GLU A 93 -16.59 3.19 -7.07
C GLU A 93 -15.20 3.50 -6.49
N ASN A 94 -14.50 4.48 -7.04
CA ASN A 94 -13.18 4.85 -6.51
C ASN A 94 -13.29 5.51 -5.12
N VAL A 95 -12.22 5.52 -4.35
CA VAL A 95 -12.00 6.44 -3.22
C VAL A 95 -10.72 7.20 -3.52
N VAL A 96 -10.74 8.52 -3.48
CA VAL A 96 -9.59 9.35 -3.86
C VAL A 96 -8.98 10.00 -2.63
N LEU A 97 -7.75 9.60 -2.30
CA LEU A 97 -7.04 10.07 -1.12
C LEU A 97 -5.76 10.80 -1.53
N LYS A 98 -5.64 12.04 -1.06
CA LYS A 98 -4.45 12.87 -1.30
C LYS A 98 -3.50 12.80 -0.10
N PHE A 99 -2.21 12.65 -0.35
CA PHE A 99 -1.18 12.58 0.68
C PHE A 99 -0.18 13.72 0.49
N GLU A 100 0.04 14.53 1.52
CA GLU A 100 0.97 15.66 1.48
C GLU A 100 1.90 15.63 2.70
N LYS A 101 3.14 16.06 2.53
CA LYS A 101 4.04 16.31 3.64
C LYS A 101 3.80 17.71 4.20
N LYS A 102 3.88 17.84 5.53
CA LYS A 102 3.75 19.12 6.22
C LYS A 102 4.53 19.12 7.53
N GLU A 103 5.28 20.19 7.77
CA GLU A 103 5.89 20.45 9.08
C GLU A 103 4.77 20.74 10.09
N LEU A 104 4.49 19.79 10.98
CA LEU A 104 3.51 19.95 12.05
C LEU A 104 4.16 20.26 13.40
N GLY A 105 5.46 19.96 13.55
CA GLY A 105 6.22 20.06 14.80
C GLY A 105 6.52 18.69 15.39
N ALA A 106 7.67 18.56 16.06
CA ALA A 106 8.16 17.30 16.62
C ALA A 106 7.30 16.71 17.76
N GLU A 107 6.50 17.55 18.45
CA GLU A 107 5.57 17.13 19.51
C GLU A 107 4.11 17.08 19.03
N ALA A 108 3.86 17.35 17.75
CA ALA A 108 2.52 17.36 17.18
C ALA A 108 2.05 15.94 16.81
N ALA A 109 0.88 15.87 16.14
CA ALA A 109 0.40 14.64 15.55
C ALA A 109 1.39 14.07 14.52
N ASP A 110 1.46 12.75 14.44
CA ASP A 110 2.27 12.04 13.44
C ASP A 110 1.66 12.19 12.03
N PHE A 111 0.34 12.30 11.96
CA PHE A 111 -0.38 12.67 10.76
C PHE A 111 -1.69 13.37 11.11
N GLN A 112 -2.27 14.10 10.16
CA GLN A 112 -3.63 14.64 10.25
C GLN A 112 -4.43 14.18 9.02
N ALA A 113 -5.60 13.58 9.24
CA ALA A 113 -6.53 13.27 8.16
C ALA A 113 -7.63 14.34 8.11
N GLN A 114 -7.71 15.07 7.00
CA GLN A 114 -8.75 16.04 6.71
C GLN A 114 -9.82 15.37 5.85
N VAL A 115 -10.88 14.91 6.49
CA VAL A 115 -11.94 14.13 5.86
C VAL A 115 -13.11 15.04 5.52
N ARG A 116 -13.53 15.04 4.26
CA ARG A 116 -14.72 15.78 3.85
C ARG A 116 -15.95 14.98 4.25
N TYR A 117 -16.89 15.63 4.92
CA TYR A 117 -18.21 15.11 5.25
C TYR A 117 -19.28 15.87 4.49
N THR A 118 -20.20 15.11 3.92
CA THR A 118 -21.29 15.59 3.08
C THR A 118 -22.61 15.24 3.73
N SER A 119 -23.43 16.26 3.96
CA SER A 119 -24.77 16.11 4.52
C SER A 119 -25.83 16.16 3.42
N PHE A 120 -26.84 15.31 3.52
CA PHE A 120 -28.09 15.55 2.81
C PHE A 120 -28.85 16.70 3.50
N PRO A 121 -29.44 17.63 2.74
CA PRO A 121 -30.10 18.81 3.31
C PRO A 121 -31.26 18.54 4.29
N ASP A 122 -31.82 17.33 4.29
CA ASP A 122 -32.88 16.86 5.19
C ASP A 122 -32.40 15.78 6.19
N ALA A 123 -31.14 15.36 6.12
CA ALA A 123 -30.61 14.30 6.96
C ALA A 123 -30.01 14.84 8.26
N LYS A 124 -30.28 14.14 9.37
CA LYS A 124 -29.55 14.29 10.64
C LYS A 124 -28.22 13.53 10.65
N THR A 125 -27.80 13.03 9.49
CA THR A 125 -26.60 12.22 9.34
C THR A 125 -25.76 12.76 8.20
N THR A 126 -24.47 12.78 8.43
CA THR A 126 -23.46 13.31 7.52
C THR A 126 -22.41 12.23 7.28
N TYR A 127 -22.05 12.01 6.03
CA TYR A 127 -21.25 10.85 5.62
C TYR A 127 -19.88 11.32 5.15
N PRO A 128 -18.81 10.56 5.39
CA PRO A 128 -17.56 10.77 4.67
C PRO A 128 -17.85 10.83 3.17
N ASN A 129 -17.24 11.77 2.45
CA ASN A 129 -17.51 11.96 1.01
C ASN A 129 -17.20 10.68 0.22
N SER A 130 -16.19 9.92 0.64
CA SER A 130 -15.87 8.59 0.11
C SER A 130 -17.09 7.65 0.13
N TYR A 131 -17.81 7.59 1.25
CA TYR A 131 -19.04 6.80 1.38
C TYR A 131 -20.18 7.39 0.56
N TYR A 132 -20.36 8.72 0.63
CA TYR A 132 -21.41 9.42 -0.10
C TYR A 132 -21.35 9.14 -1.61
N GLN A 133 -20.17 9.27 -2.21
CA GLN A 133 -19.93 9.03 -3.64
C GLN A 133 -20.08 7.56 -4.05
N ASN A 134 -19.87 6.62 -3.13
CA ASN A 134 -19.95 5.19 -3.42
C ASN A 134 -21.38 4.61 -3.30
N PHE A 135 -22.21 5.19 -2.43
CA PHE A 135 -23.46 4.53 -2.03
C PHE A 135 -24.70 5.43 -2.05
N LEU A 136 -24.53 6.75 -2.03
CA LEU A 136 -25.64 7.67 -1.77
C LEU A 136 -25.98 8.58 -2.94
N THR A 137 -25.11 8.66 -3.96
CA THR A 137 -25.38 9.43 -5.18
C THR A 137 -24.86 8.70 -6.42
N ASP A 138 -25.52 8.96 -7.55
CA ASP A 138 -25.07 8.58 -8.90
C ASP A 138 -24.47 9.80 -9.64
N ASP A 139 -24.42 10.97 -9.00
CA ASP A 139 -23.93 12.21 -9.60
C ASP A 139 -22.42 12.17 -9.83
N GLU A 140 -21.95 12.94 -10.80
CA GLU A 140 -20.51 13.12 -11.00
C GLU A 140 -19.86 13.72 -9.76
N ARG A 141 -18.63 13.29 -9.49
CA ARG A 141 -17.83 13.81 -8.38
C ARG A 141 -17.68 15.32 -8.47
N VAL A 142 -18.13 16.00 -7.43
CA VAL A 142 -17.98 17.45 -7.27
C VAL A 142 -16.54 17.81 -6.86
N TYR A 143 -15.88 16.92 -6.12
CA TYR A 143 -14.54 17.13 -5.55
C TYR A 143 -13.54 16.12 -6.11
N ASP A 144 -12.31 16.59 -6.32
CA ASP A 144 -11.21 15.75 -6.80
C ASP A 144 -10.77 14.72 -5.74
N GLU A 145 -10.84 15.07 -4.46
CA GLU A 145 -10.44 14.20 -3.34
C GLU A 145 -11.51 14.06 -2.24
N ASP A 146 -11.57 12.86 -1.66
CA ASP A 146 -12.45 12.50 -0.54
C ASP A 146 -11.83 12.89 0.81
N ALA A 147 -10.50 12.81 0.91
CA ALA A 147 -9.74 13.26 2.08
C ALA A 147 -8.30 13.66 1.71
N ILE A 148 -7.72 14.53 2.53
CA ILE A 148 -6.31 14.94 2.47
C ILE A 148 -5.60 14.47 3.76
N ILE A 149 -4.59 13.62 3.62
CA ILE A 149 -3.75 13.12 4.70
C ILE A 149 -2.46 13.93 4.70
N LEU A 150 -2.25 14.70 5.77
CA LEU A 150 -1.03 15.44 6.04
C LEU A 150 -0.09 14.59 6.90
N ILE A 151 1.09 14.29 6.37
CA ILE A 151 2.12 13.49 7.03
C ILE A 151 3.11 14.44 7.70
N ASN A 152 3.37 14.23 8.99
CA ASN A 152 4.36 15.03 9.71
C ASN A 152 5.77 14.74 9.20
N GLU A 153 6.45 15.77 8.73
CA GLU A 153 7.85 15.67 8.27
C GLU A 153 8.84 15.49 9.42
N ASP A 154 8.47 15.94 10.62
CA ASP A 154 9.33 15.91 11.80
C ASP A 154 9.36 14.53 12.48
N THR A 155 8.49 13.60 12.06
CA THR A 155 8.43 12.24 12.59
C THR A 155 9.50 11.36 11.96
N ASP A 156 10.29 10.66 12.80
CA ASP A 156 11.27 9.67 12.32
C ASP A 156 10.58 8.35 11.93
N TRP A 157 10.32 8.22 10.63
CA TRP A 157 9.61 7.10 10.04
C TRP A 157 10.51 5.90 9.70
N GLU A 158 9.93 4.71 9.78
CA GLU A 158 10.48 3.50 9.19
C GLU A 158 9.48 2.83 8.24
N TYR A 159 10.00 2.24 7.16
CA TYR A 159 9.24 1.80 5.99
C TYR A 159 9.20 0.28 5.80
N SER A 160 9.69 -0.48 6.76
CA SER A 160 9.86 -1.92 6.63
C SER A 160 8.56 -2.70 6.87
N PHE A 161 8.46 -3.86 6.24
CA PHE A 161 7.37 -4.83 6.32
C PHE A 161 7.77 -6.11 7.06
N ASN A 162 9.04 -6.23 7.47
CA ASN A 162 9.53 -7.39 8.21
C ASN A 162 9.10 -7.40 9.69
N GLY A 163 9.20 -8.57 10.31
CA GLY A 163 8.91 -8.81 11.71
C GLY A 163 9.97 -8.32 12.72
N LYS A 164 10.88 -7.41 12.35
CA LYS A 164 11.92 -6.89 13.28
C LYS A 164 11.52 -5.54 13.85
N ALA A 165 11.45 -5.42 15.17
CA ALA A 165 11.22 -4.14 15.84
C ALA A 165 12.42 -3.20 15.65
N VAL A 166 12.14 -1.92 15.49
CA VAL A 166 13.12 -0.82 15.40
C VAL A 166 12.65 0.35 16.25
N ASP A 167 13.56 1.21 16.70
CA ASP A 167 13.23 2.38 17.53
C ASP A 167 12.71 3.55 16.69
N LYS A 168 11.71 3.28 15.84
CA LYS A 168 11.07 4.22 14.93
C LYS A 168 9.60 3.87 14.75
N LYS A 169 8.78 4.85 14.32
CA LYS A 169 7.36 4.63 14.06
C LYS A 169 7.15 4.04 12.67
N ASN A 170 6.34 2.99 12.55
CA ASN A 170 6.07 2.34 11.26
C ASN A 170 5.12 3.18 10.41
N PHE A 171 5.60 3.59 9.23
CA PHE A 171 4.86 4.47 8.34
C PHE A 171 3.63 3.80 7.73
N THR A 172 3.75 2.55 7.27
CA THR A 172 2.60 1.78 6.72
C THR A 172 1.46 1.65 7.74
N THR A 173 1.79 1.40 9.02
CA THR A 173 0.81 1.31 10.11
C THR A 173 0.06 2.64 10.28
N ALA A 174 0.78 3.77 10.24
CA ALA A 174 0.17 5.09 10.30
C ALA A 174 -0.77 5.35 9.12
N MET A 175 -0.35 4.98 7.91
CA MET A 175 -1.17 5.16 6.69
C MET A 175 -2.41 4.28 6.70
N LEU A 176 -2.33 3.03 7.18
CA LEU A 176 -3.50 2.17 7.37
C LEU A 176 -4.53 2.82 8.31
N ARG A 177 -4.08 3.44 9.41
CA ARG A 177 -4.95 4.17 10.35
C ARG A 177 -5.55 5.43 9.70
N ALA A 178 -4.75 6.19 8.97
CA ALA A 178 -5.22 7.39 8.26
C ALA A 178 -6.31 7.06 7.21
N ILE A 179 -6.16 5.93 6.50
CA ILE A 179 -7.16 5.46 5.54
C ILE A 179 -8.43 5.01 6.27
N ALA A 180 -8.33 4.25 7.37
CA ALA A 180 -9.50 3.86 8.18
C ALA A 180 -10.33 5.09 8.60
N ILE A 181 -9.66 6.14 9.05
CA ILE A 181 -10.29 7.42 9.42
C ILE A 181 -10.95 8.08 8.21
N SER A 182 -10.27 8.08 7.05
CA SER A 182 -10.81 8.64 5.79
C SER A 182 -12.04 7.89 5.27
N LEU A 183 -12.21 6.63 5.67
CA LEU A 183 -13.38 5.80 5.40
C LEU A 183 -14.49 5.97 6.45
N GLY A 184 -14.28 6.79 7.49
CA GLY A 184 -15.29 7.13 8.50
C GLY A 184 -15.09 6.48 9.87
N PHE A 185 -13.93 5.87 10.15
CA PHE A 185 -13.62 5.41 11.51
C PHE A 185 -13.26 6.59 12.43
N GLY A 186 -14.05 6.82 13.47
CA GLY A 186 -13.80 7.86 14.46
C GLY A 186 -15.00 8.78 14.67
N SER A 187 -15.10 9.32 15.88
CA SER A 187 -16.20 10.22 16.26
C SER A 187 -15.94 11.62 15.73
N SER A 188 -17.03 12.35 15.45
CA SER A 188 -16.97 13.78 15.11
C SER A 188 -16.75 14.69 16.32
N VAL A 189 -16.64 14.14 17.53
CA VAL A 189 -16.48 14.91 18.77
C VAL A 189 -15.04 15.44 18.91
N VAL A 190 -14.92 16.74 19.13
CA VAL A 190 -13.65 17.47 19.20
C VAL A 190 -13.57 18.35 20.44
N ASN A 191 -12.35 18.69 20.87
CA ASN A 191 -12.11 19.78 21.82
C ASN A 191 -11.85 21.08 21.04
N ASP A 192 -12.90 21.87 20.82
CA ASP A 192 -12.76 23.18 20.21
C ASP A 192 -12.21 24.20 21.21
N VAL A 193 -11.19 24.96 20.80
CA VAL A 193 -10.51 25.93 21.67
C VAL A 193 -11.46 27.01 22.21
N SER A 194 -12.49 27.37 21.43
CA SER A 194 -13.41 28.46 21.77
C SER A 194 -14.68 27.95 22.46
N HIS A 195 -15.14 26.76 22.09
CA HIS A 195 -16.44 26.22 22.49
C HIS A 195 -16.36 25.03 23.44
N GLY A 196 -15.17 24.46 23.68
CA GLY A 196 -14.98 23.25 24.49
C GLY A 196 -15.31 21.96 23.73
N ILE A 197 -15.76 20.93 24.46
CA ILE A 197 -16.10 19.63 23.87
C ILE A 197 -17.44 19.74 23.11
N ILE A 198 -17.40 19.58 21.79
CA ILE A 198 -18.55 19.68 20.89
C ILE A 198 -18.50 18.61 19.79
N PHE A 199 -19.62 18.37 19.12
CA PHE A 199 -19.61 17.73 17.80
C PHE A 199 -19.11 18.73 16.75
N SER A 200 -18.18 18.33 15.88
CA SER A 200 -17.64 19.18 14.81
C SER A 200 -18.66 19.52 13.72
N ILE A 201 -19.79 18.81 13.66
CA ILE A 201 -20.85 19.02 12.68
C ILE A 201 -22.13 19.36 13.42
N GLU A 202 -22.53 20.62 13.36
CA GLU A 202 -23.70 21.11 14.08
C GLU A 202 -24.98 20.44 13.57
N GLY A 203 -25.79 19.92 14.50
CA GLY A 203 -27.11 19.35 14.22
C GLY A 203 -27.12 17.99 13.51
N CYS A 204 -25.95 17.45 13.15
CA CYS A 204 -25.81 16.17 12.44
C CYS A 204 -24.81 15.24 13.13
N PHE A 205 -24.98 13.93 12.96
CA PHE A 205 -24.08 12.91 13.49
C PHE A 205 -23.45 12.10 12.36
N SER A 206 -22.21 11.63 12.54
CA SER A 206 -21.62 10.68 11.60
C SER A 206 -22.19 9.26 11.79
N PRO A 207 -22.09 8.37 10.78
CA PRO A 207 -22.39 6.95 10.95
C PRO A 207 -21.70 6.33 12.17
N PHE A 208 -20.44 6.70 12.43
CA PHE A 208 -19.68 6.20 13.57
C PHE A 208 -20.25 6.69 14.90
N ASP A 209 -20.64 7.97 15.02
CA ASP A 209 -21.25 8.50 16.25
C ASP A 209 -22.52 7.73 16.64
N ASN A 210 -23.27 7.23 15.65
CA ASN A 210 -24.48 6.44 15.88
C ASN A 210 -24.21 5.04 16.47
N LEU A 211 -22.96 4.54 16.40
CA LEU A 211 -22.56 3.26 16.96
C LEU A 211 -22.13 3.35 18.43
N ILE A 212 -21.90 4.57 18.93
CA ILE A 212 -21.30 4.80 20.24
C ILE A 212 -22.36 4.79 21.34
N VAL A 213 -22.10 4.01 22.38
CA VAL A 213 -22.93 3.96 23.59
C VAL A 213 -22.10 4.00 24.87
N ASP A 214 -22.70 4.50 25.95
CA ASP A 214 -22.14 4.39 27.30
C ASP A 214 -22.42 3.01 27.94
N SER A 215 -22.03 2.86 29.21
CA SER A 215 -22.26 1.63 29.97
C SER A 215 -23.73 1.32 30.28
N ASN A 216 -24.61 2.31 30.15
CA ASN A 216 -26.05 2.20 30.33
C ASN A 216 -26.81 2.01 29.00
N ASN A 217 -26.10 1.88 27.87
CA ASN A 217 -26.63 1.86 26.50
C ASN A 217 -27.29 3.17 26.04
N VAL A 218 -27.01 4.29 26.69
CA VAL A 218 -27.35 5.62 26.18
C VAL A 218 -26.47 5.91 24.96
N ARG A 219 -27.07 6.36 23.87
CA ARG A 219 -26.35 6.61 22.62
C ARG A 219 -25.69 7.98 22.62
N LEU A 220 -24.52 8.09 21.99
CA LEU A 220 -23.84 9.37 21.81
C LEU A 220 -24.71 10.37 21.02
N ASN A 221 -25.48 9.89 20.04
CA ASN A 221 -26.37 10.75 19.24
C ASN A 221 -27.62 11.26 19.98
N GLU A 222 -27.81 10.89 21.26
CA GLU A 222 -28.80 11.49 22.15
C GLU A 222 -28.25 12.72 22.88
N MET A 223 -26.93 12.97 22.82
CA MET A 223 -26.29 14.14 23.41
C MET A 223 -26.64 15.43 22.64
N PRO A 224 -26.68 16.59 23.31
CA PRO A 224 -26.93 17.87 22.64
C PRO A 224 -25.89 18.16 21.55
N ASN A 225 -26.36 18.45 20.34
CA ASN A 225 -25.54 18.87 19.20
C ASN A 225 -26.12 20.15 18.56
N ASN A 226 -25.86 21.28 19.22
CA ASN A 226 -26.28 22.62 18.81
C ASN A 226 -25.08 23.59 18.66
N GLY A 227 -23.89 23.03 18.41
CA GLY A 227 -22.65 23.82 18.26
C GLY A 227 -22.08 24.41 19.54
N VAL A 228 -22.63 24.07 20.72
CA VAL A 228 -22.19 24.59 22.02
C VAL A 228 -21.84 23.43 22.96
N ALA A 229 -20.79 23.59 23.77
CA ALA A 229 -20.45 22.58 24.78
C ALA A 229 -21.59 22.34 25.76
N SER A 230 -21.75 21.07 26.12
CA SER A 230 -22.70 20.60 27.12
C SER A 230 -22.00 19.75 28.19
N GLN A 231 -22.53 19.79 29.40
CA GLN A 231 -22.00 18.96 30.50
C GLN A 231 -22.29 17.48 30.24
N GLU A 232 -23.40 17.20 29.58
CA GLU A 232 -23.85 15.88 29.16
C GLU A 232 -22.81 15.24 28.25
N LEU A 233 -22.46 15.89 27.13
CA LEU A 233 -21.45 15.40 26.19
C LEU A 233 -20.08 15.25 26.86
N SER A 234 -19.66 16.28 27.61
CA SER A 234 -18.38 16.27 28.32
C SER A 234 -18.27 15.11 29.31
N SER A 235 -19.38 14.77 29.99
CA SER A 235 -19.43 13.63 30.93
C SER A 235 -19.41 12.31 30.19
N PHE A 236 -20.15 12.20 29.08
CA PHE A 236 -20.20 11.01 28.23
C PHE A 236 -18.81 10.63 27.73
N VAL A 237 -18.07 11.56 27.12
CA VAL A 237 -16.74 11.27 26.55
C VAL A 237 -15.65 11.07 27.61
N SER A 238 -15.92 11.46 28.85
CA SER A 238 -15.02 11.26 30.00
C SER A 238 -15.36 9.99 30.80
N GLU A 239 -16.39 9.25 30.40
CA GLU A 239 -16.80 8.01 31.05
C GLU A 239 -15.80 6.90 30.74
N GLU A 240 -15.41 6.10 31.73
CA GLU A 240 -14.41 5.04 31.51
C GLU A 240 -14.93 3.90 30.61
N ARG A 241 -16.23 3.83 30.36
CA ARG A 241 -16.89 2.69 29.71
C ARG A 241 -17.79 3.15 28.57
N VAL A 242 -17.17 3.68 27.54
CA VAL A 242 -17.80 3.97 26.25
C VAL A 242 -17.44 2.85 25.26
N TYR A 243 -18.39 2.46 24.43
CA TYR A 243 -18.27 1.33 23.51
C TYR A 243 -18.75 1.70 22.11
N CYS A 244 -18.09 1.17 21.09
CA CYS A 244 -18.61 1.10 19.72
C CYS A 244 -19.32 -0.25 19.55
N LYS A 245 -20.57 -0.24 19.07
CA LYS A 245 -21.36 -1.44 18.80
C LYS A 245 -21.42 -1.78 17.32
N THR A 246 -21.17 -3.04 16.99
CA THR A 246 -21.31 -3.55 15.62
C THR A 246 -22.66 -4.22 15.38
N SER A 247 -22.98 -4.48 14.11
CA SER A 247 -24.18 -5.22 13.69
C SER A 247 -24.27 -6.63 14.28
N ALA A 248 -23.11 -7.26 14.57
CA ALA A 248 -23.01 -8.54 15.27
C ALA A 248 -23.31 -8.46 16.78
N ASN A 249 -23.73 -7.29 17.28
CA ASN A 249 -23.97 -6.99 18.69
C ASN A 249 -22.73 -7.16 19.58
N GLU A 250 -21.54 -7.08 18.98
CA GLU A 250 -20.28 -7.01 19.69
C GLU A 250 -20.07 -5.58 20.20
N SER A 251 -19.41 -5.43 21.34
CA SER A 251 -19.18 -4.13 21.98
C SER A 251 -17.69 -3.94 22.23
N PHE A 252 -17.09 -3.00 21.52
CA PHE A 252 -15.66 -2.71 21.59
C PHE A 252 -15.44 -1.45 22.39
N ARG A 253 -14.67 -1.54 23.47
CA ARG A 253 -14.41 -0.40 24.35
C ARG A 253 -13.56 0.65 23.63
N LEU A 254 -14.03 1.89 23.64
CA LEU A 254 -13.30 3.06 23.15
C LEU A 254 -12.44 3.67 24.25
N TYR A 255 -11.36 4.31 23.84
CA TYR A 255 -10.47 5.04 24.73
C TYR A 255 -11.03 6.44 25.04
N THR A 256 -11.18 6.76 26.34
CA THR A 256 -11.89 7.95 26.85
C THR A 256 -11.06 8.78 27.83
N SER A 257 -9.73 8.63 27.83
CA SER A 257 -8.89 9.18 28.91
C SER A 257 -9.02 10.71 29.09
N ARG A 258 -9.19 11.13 30.35
CA ARG A 258 -9.16 12.54 30.79
C ARG A 258 -7.82 13.24 30.58
N ARG A 259 -6.75 12.49 30.29
CA ARG A 259 -5.40 13.02 29.97
C ARG A 259 -5.15 13.13 28.47
N PHE A 260 -6.12 12.80 27.63
CA PHE A 260 -5.94 12.91 26.19
C PHE A 260 -5.70 14.37 25.80
N GLN A 261 -4.55 14.63 25.16
CA GLN A 261 -4.06 15.93 24.72
C GLN A 261 -4.22 16.13 23.21
N GLY A 262 -5.10 15.36 22.56
CA GLY A 262 -5.36 15.49 21.12
C GLY A 262 -6.65 16.24 20.83
N TYR A 263 -6.80 16.69 19.58
CA TYR A 263 -7.97 17.45 19.12
C TYR A 263 -9.29 16.66 19.12
N ASN A 264 -9.27 15.34 18.90
CA ASN A 264 -10.47 14.51 18.71
C ASN A 264 -10.70 13.44 19.80
N TYR A 265 -11.96 13.19 20.17
CA TYR A 265 -12.34 12.15 21.13
C TYR A 265 -12.82 10.86 20.47
N LEU A 266 -12.76 9.74 21.20
CA LEU A 266 -13.40 8.46 20.83
C LEU A 266 -12.94 7.84 19.49
N ASN A 267 -11.72 8.15 19.05
CA ASN A 267 -11.16 7.70 17.77
C ASN A 267 -10.33 6.42 17.84
N TYR A 268 -10.10 5.89 19.04
CA TYR A 268 -9.26 4.73 19.25
C TYR A 268 -9.92 3.70 20.16
N LEU A 269 -9.63 2.44 19.87
CA LEU A 269 -9.99 1.29 20.69
C LEU A 269 -9.10 1.27 21.94
N TYR A 270 -9.67 0.82 23.06
CA TYR A 270 -8.97 0.68 24.33
C TYR A 270 -8.01 -0.52 24.37
N PHE A 271 -8.13 -1.50 23.49
CA PHE A 271 -7.32 -2.72 23.56
C PHE A 271 -5.98 -2.56 22.83
N ASP A 272 -4.93 -3.20 23.36
CA ASP A 272 -3.61 -3.24 22.72
C ASP A 272 -3.62 -4.23 21.55
N GLY A 273 -2.90 -3.90 20.47
CA GLY A 273 -2.63 -4.84 19.38
C GLY A 273 -3.50 -4.70 18.14
N ASP A 274 -4.61 -3.96 18.21
CA ASP A 274 -5.47 -3.67 17.06
C ASP A 274 -4.96 -2.46 16.27
N LEU A 275 -5.29 -2.38 14.98
CA LEU A 275 -4.84 -1.30 14.10
C LEU A 275 -5.26 0.08 14.62
N MET A 276 -6.47 0.18 15.16
CA MET A 276 -7.01 1.42 15.75
C MET A 276 -6.83 1.49 17.27
N SER A 277 -5.83 0.81 17.83
CA SER A 277 -5.50 0.88 19.26
C SER A 277 -4.97 2.27 19.66
N TYR A 278 -5.39 2.75 20.83
CA TYR A 278 -4.90 4.00 21.42
C TYR A 278 -3.41 3.94 21.80
N ASN A 279 -2.88 2.72 21.99
CA ASN A 279 -1.54 2.47 22.50
C ASN A 279 -0.62 1.88 21.43
N THR A 280 -0.79 2.29 20.17
CA THR A 280 0.19 1.99 19.12
C THR A 280 1.47 2.77 19.41
N ARG A 281 2.63 2.10 19.48
CA ARG A 281 3.90 2.68 19.93
C ARG A 281 4.97 2.68 18.84
N THR A 282 6.05 3.39 19.12
CA THR A 282 7.33 3.28 18.41
C THR A 282 7.79 1.81 18.41
N GLY A 283 8.16 1.30 17.24
CA GLY A 283 8.55 -0.08 16.99
C GLY A 283 7.42 -1.08 16.80
N ASP A 284 6.16 -0.70 17.03
CA ASP A 284 5.02 -1.54 16.65
C ASP A 284 4.85 -1.53 15.13
N LYS A 285 4.51 -2.69 14.55
CA LYS A 285 4.15 -2.84 13.14
C LYS A 285 2.82 -3.56 13.04
N ILE A 286 1.76 -2.81 12.80
CA ILE A 286 0.40 -3.32 12.67
C ILE A 286 -0.03 -3.12 11.22
N GLN A 287 0.35 -4.08 10.38
CA GLN A 287 0.14 -4.07 8.93
C GLN A 287 -0.95 -5.06 8.50
N GLN A 288 -1.65 -5.65 9.47
CA GLN A 288 -2.81 -6.48 9.27
C GLN A 288 -4.02 -5.71 9.78
N ILE A 289 -5.06 -5.63 8.95
CA ILE A 289 -6.35 -5.07 9.35
C ILE A 289 -7.09 -6.15 10.14
N ASP A 290 -7.40 -5.87 11.40
CA ASP A 290 -8.10 -6.80 12.28
C ASP A 290 -9.63 -6.78 12.05
N GLU A 291 -10.29 -7.89 12.41
CA GLU A 291 -11.75 -8.05 12.24
C GLU A 291 -12.56 -7.06 13.09
N ILE A 292 -11.99 -6.47 14.15
CA ILE A 292 -12.70 -5.47 14.97
C ILE A 292 -12.86 -4.20 14.14
N VAL A 293 -11.77 -3.68 13.57
CA VAL A 293 -11.82 -2.47 12.73
C VAL A 293 -12.65 -2.73 11.47
N LEU A 294 -12.53 -3.91 10.85
CA LEU A 294 -13.38 -4.30 9.71
C LEU A 294 -14.85 -4.38 10.07
N GLY A 295 -15.20 -5.00 11.20
CA GLY A 295 -16.58 -5.09 11.67
C GLY A 295 -17.21 -3.73 11.92
N VAL A 296 -16.44 -2.76 12.41
CA VAL A 296 -16.90 -1.37 12.56
C VAL A 296 -17.15 -0.72 11.19
N LEU A 297 -16.21 -0.83 10.24
CA LEU A 297 -16.37 -0.26 8.90
C LEU A 297 -17.54 -0.89 8.12
N ARG A 298 -17.73 -2.21 8.24
CA ARG A 298 -18.90 -2.93 7.70
C ARG A 298 -20.19 -2.41 8.33
N THR A 299 -20.22 -2.21 9.66
CA THR A 299 -21.42 -1.71 10.38
C THR A 299 -21.79 -0.29 9.95
N ILE A 300 -20.82 0.59 9.64
CA ILE A 300 -21.14 1.92 9.11
C ILE A 300 -21.50 1.93 7.61
N GLY A 301 -21.35 0.78 6.93
CA GLY A 301 -21.90 0.51 5.60
C GLY A 301 -20.91 0.03 4.53
N TRP A 302 -19.62 -0.18 4.83
CA TRP A 302 -18.63 -0.71 3.86
C TRP A 302 -18.71 -2.23 3.69
N GLU A 303 -19.92 -2.78 3.68
CA GLU A 303 -20.20 -4.21 3.52
C GLU A 303 -20.83 -4.47 2.15
N GLU A 304 -20.47 -5.59 1.53
CA GLU A 304 -21.11 -6.01 0.30
C GLU A 304 -22.59 -6.35 0.56
N PRO A 305 -23.52 -5.88 -0.28
CA PRO A 305 -24.93 -6.25 -0.13
C PRO A 305 -25.11 -7.78 -0.22
N GLU A 306 -25.89 -8.36 0.70
CA GLU A 306 -26.19 -9.79 0.66
C GLU A 306 -26.79 -10.19 -0.70
N SER A 307 -26.08 -11.07 -1.39
CA SER A 307 -26.45 -11.63 -2.68
C SER A 307 -26.57 -13.15 -2.57
N ASN A 308 -27.59 -13.70 -3.22
CA ASN A 308 -27.77 -15.14 -3.39
C ASN A 308 -27.32 -15.61 -4.78
N LEU A 309 -26.72 -14.70 -5.56
CA LEU A 309 -26.09 -14.96 -6.84
C LEU A 309 -24.59 -15.03 -6.56
N ARG A 310 -23.89 -16.00 -7.15
CA ARG A 310 -22.43 -16.13 -7.00
C ARG A 310 -21.82 -16.36 -8.37
N ILE A 311 -20.69 -15.71 -8.64
CA ILE A 311 -19.86 -15.98 -9.81
C ILE A 311 -18.86 -17.07 -9.43
N ILE A 312 -18.76 -18.11 -10.27
CA ILE A 312 -17.81 -19.21 -10.12
C ILE A 312 -16.81 -19.15 -11.26
N ALA A 313 -15.53 -19.14 -10.92
CA ALA A 313 -14.43 -19.13 -11.87
C ALA A 313 -13.81 -20.52 -12.00
N GLU A 314 -13.68 -21.03 -13.23
CA GLU A 314 -13.02 -22.30 -13.47
C GLU A 314 -11.49 -22.11 -13.44
N GLY A 315 -10.82 -22.73 -12.46
CA GLY A 315 -9.37 -22.70 -12.33
C GLY A 315 -8.80 -21.46 -11.62
N ILE A 316 -9.65 -20.63 -11.05
CA ILE A 316 -9.28 -19.55 -10.13
C ILE A 316 -9.95 -19.86 -8.79
N ASP A 317 -9.18 -19.86 -7.71
CA ASP A 317 -9.73 -20.06 -6.37
C ASP A 317 -10.31 -18.76 -5.78
N ASP A 318 -10.84 -18.83 -4.57
CA ASP A 318 -11.47 -17.69 -3.88
C ASP A 318 -10.50 -16.53 -3.59
N THR A 319 -9.18 -16.68 -3.86
CA THR A 319 -8.24 -15.55 -3.79
C THR A 319 -8.32 -14.62 -4.99
N GLY A 320 -8.90 -15.09 -6.11
CA GLY A 320 -8.95 -14.36 -7.37
C GLY A 320 -7.60 -14.28 -8.11
N ILE A 321 -6.52 -14.90 -7.61
CA ILE A 321 -5.21 -14.85 -8.25
C ILE A 321 -5.21 -15.70 -9.53
N ALA A 322 -4.85 -15.09 -10.66
CA ALA A 322 -4.81 -15.73 -11.96
C ALA A 322 -3.52 -15.38 -12.72
N SER A 323 -3.20 -16.14 -13.77
CA SER A 323 -2.12 -15.79 -14.70
C SER A 323 -2.64 -14.82 -15.76
N SER A 324 -1.89 -13.78 -16.08
CA SER A 324 -2.21 -12.86 -17.19
C SER A 324 -2.11 -13.51 -18.59
N SER A 325 -1.48 -14.68 -18.72
CA SER A 325 -1.21 -15.38 -19.99
C SER A 325 -2.11 -16.61 -20.21
N GLN A 326 -3.30 -16.62 -19.61
CA GLN A 326 -4.25 -17.73 -19.71
C GLN A 326 -5.67 -17.19 -19.87
N SER A 327 -6.52 -17.98 -20.53
CA SER A 327 -7.96 -17.76 -20.61
C SER A 327 -8.69 -18.43 -19.44
N TYR A 328 -9.81 -17.85 -19.02
CA TYR A 328 -10.63 -18.38 -17.92
C TYR A 328 -12.11 -18.36 -18.27
N ASN A 329 -12.87 -19.29 -17.69
CA ASN A 329 -14.32 -19.36 -17.82
C ASN A 329 -15.00 -19.04 -16.50
N PHE A 330 -16.18 -18.44 -16.60
CA PHE A 330 -17.04 -18.05 -15.50
C PHE A 330 -18.46 -18.52 -15.78
N HIS A 331 -19.15 -18.93 -14.73
CA HIS A 331 -20.59 -19.16 -14.75
C HIS A 331 -21.19 -18.65 -13.44
N ALA A 332 -22.51 -18.60 -13.37
CA ALA A 332 -23.20 -18.13 -12.17
C ALA A 332 -24.02 -19.23 -11.52
N GLU A 333 -24.00 -19.25 -10.20
CA GLU A 333 -24.82 -20.12 -9.37
C GLU A 333 -25.75 -19.28 -8.49
N THR A 334 -26.90 -19.84 -8.13
CA THR A 334 -27.80 -19.22 -7.16
C THR A 334 -28.50 -20.26 -6.31
N THR A 335 -28.76 -19.91 -5.05
CA THR A 335 -29.59 -20.72 -4.15
C THR A 335 -31.10 -20.54 -4.41
N SER A 336 -31.50 -19.60 -5.26
CA SER A 336 -32.91 -19.30 -5.55
C SER A 336 -33.48 -19.95 -6.81
N GLY A 337 -32.80 -20.94 -7.39
CA GLY A 337 -33.31 -21.70 -8.53
C GLY A 337 -32.72 -21.26 -9.86
N SER A 338 -33.57 -20.95 -10.85
CA SER A 338 -33.11 -20.61 -12.20
C SER A 338 -32.59 -19.17 -12.31
N ILE A 339 -31.57 -18.96 -13.15
CA ILE A 339 -31.03 -17.66 -13.54
C ILE A 339 -31.35 -17.42 -15.02
N ALA A 340 -31.76 -16.20 -15.35
CA ALA A 340 -32.05 -15.75 -16.72
C ALA A 340 -31.57 -14.32 -16.95
N ASN A 341 -31.56 -13.89 -18.22
CA ASN A 341 -31.16 -12.53 -18.63
C ASN A 341 -29.76 -12.14 -18.11
N TYR A 342 -28.76 -12.97 -18.41
CA TYR A 342 -27.38 -12.71 -18.03
C TYR A 342 -26.87 -11.45 -18.73
N SER A 343 -26.06 -10.67 -18.02
CA SER A 343 -25.35 -9.51 -18.53
C SER A 343 -23.99 -9.45 -17.85
N TRP A 344 -23.00 -10.03 -18.51
CA TRP A 344 -21.61 -10.07 -18.09
C TRP A 344 -20.83 -8.86 -18.59
N LYS A 345 -19.89 -8.41 -17.77
CA LYS A 345 -18.93 -7.37 -18.09
C LYS A 345 -17.57 -7.75 -17.52
N TYR A 346 -16.55 -7.78 -18.36
CA TYR A 346 -15.16 -7.92 -17.95
C TYR A 346 -14.42 -6.60 -18.15
N GLU A 347 -13.79 -6.13 -17.10
CA GLU A 347 -13.06 -4.88 -17.08
C GLU A 347 -11.65 -5.06 -16.50
N LEU A 348 -10.72 -4.25 -16.96
CA LEU A 348 -9.36 -4.16 -16.43
C LEU A 348 -9.08 -2.74 -15.96
N LEU A 349 -8.29 -2.60 -14.89
CA LEU A 349 -7.91 -1.29 -14.36
C LEU A 349 -6.81 -0.65 -15.24
N ASP A 350 -7.11 0.48 -15.86
CA ASP A 350 -6.14 1.26 -16.64
C ASP A 350 -5.14 2.02 -15.76
N ASN A 351 -4.11 2.61 -16.38
CA ASN A 351 -3.08 3.37 -15.69
C ASN A 351 -3.60 4.68 -15.05
N GLU A 352 -4.76 5.17 -15.49
CA GLU A 352 -5.48 6.33 -14.97
C GLU A 352 -6.37 5.99 -13.74
N MET A 353 -6.38 4.72 -13.33
CA MET A 353 -7.13 4.13 -12.22
C MET A 353 -8.64 4.04 -12.48
N ASN A 354 -9.03 3.74 -13.72
CA ASN A 354 -10.42 3.50 -14.12
C ASN A 354 -10.58 2.09 -14.69
N PHE A 355 -11.72 1.46 -14.40
CA PHE A 355 -12.05 0.18 -15.05
C PHE A 355 -12.50 0.43 -16.49
N VAL A 356 -11.75 -0.13 -17.43
CA VAL A 356 -12.07 -0.11 -18.86
C VAL A 356 -12.69 -1.43 -19.28
N THR A 357 -13.82 -1.36 -19.98
CA THR A 357 -14.53 -2.55 -20.45
C THR A 357 -13.77 -3.24 -21.58
N ILE A 358 -13.44 -4.51 -21.39
CA ILE A 358 -12.73 -5.36 -22.35
C ILE A 358 -13.71 -6.24 -23.12
N LYS A 359 -14.67 -6.85 -22.43
CA LYS A 359 -15.61 -7.81 -23.01
C LYS A 359 -16.95 -7.77 -22.31
N THR A 360 -18.03 -8.05 -23.05
CA THR A 360 -19.38 -8.21 -22.52
C THR A 360 -19.99 -9.50 -23.05
N GLY A 361 -21.04 -10.02 -22.40
CA GLY A 361 -21.73 -11.24 -22.82
C GLY A 361 -23.09 -11.40 -22.17
N ASP A 362 -23.94 -12.24 -22.75
CA ASP A 362 -25.33 -12.46 -22.34
C ASP A 362 -25.70 -13.95 -22.16
N SER A 363 -24.71 -14.84 -22.26
CA SER A 363 -24.85 -16.29 -22.06
C SER A 363 -24.71 -16.70 -20.59
N SER A 364 -25.12 -17.94 -20.30
CA SER A 364 -24.92 -18.59 -18.99
C SER A 364 -23.45 -18.74 -18.62
N ASP A 365 -22.63 -19.01 -19.64
CA ASP A 365 -21.17 -19.17 -19.53
C ASP A 365 -20.49 -17.96 -20.14
N PHE A 366 -19.44 -17.47 -19.51
CA PHE A 366 -18.69 -16.29 -19.92
C PHE A 366 -17.19 -16.57 -19.87
N SER A 367 -16.49 -16.35 -20.97
CA SER A 367 -15.04 -16.56 -21.04
C SER A 367 -14.28 -15.26 -21.22
N ILE A 368 -13.10 -15.19 -20.61
CA ILE A 368 -12.12 -14.14 -20.85
C ILE A 368 -10.88 -14.74 -21.50
N ASP A 369 -10.24 -13.93 -22.34
CA ASP A 369 -9.03 -14.29 -23.06
C ASP A 369 -7.79 -13.82 -22.27
N GLU A 370 -6.59 -14.21 -22.72
CA GLU A 370 -5.35 -13.72 -22.12
C GLU A 370 -5.16 -12.20 -22.32
N ILE A 371 -4.33 -11.57 -21.50
CA ILE A 371 -4.05 -10.14 -21.60
C ILE A 371 -2.91 -9.92 -22.60
N ASP A 372 -3.25 -9.51 -23.82
CA ASP A 372 -2.28 -9.29 -24.91
C ASP A 372 -1.15 -8.30 -24.56
N ASP A 373 -1.52 -7.15 -23.96
CA ASP A 373 -0.59 -6.06 -23.65
C ASP A 373 -0.77 -5.57 -22.22
N VAL A 374 0.00 -6.18 -21.32
CA VAL A 374 0.04 -5.88 -19.89
C VAL A 374 0.53 -4.46 -19.57
N THR A 375 1.09 -3.71 -20.53
CA THR A 375 1.60 -2.36 -20.29
C THR A 375 0.51 -1.28 -20.28
N LYS A 376 -0.66 -1.58 -20.84
CA LYS A 376 -1.81 -0.68 -20.88
C LYS A 376 -2.53 -0.52 -19.53
N TYR A 377 -2.28 -1.44 -18.61
CA TYR A 377 -3.05 -1.58 -17.38
C TYR A 377 -2.19 -1.30 -16.16
N ASN A 378 -2.84 -0.80 -15.12
CA ASN A 378 -2.18 -0.52 -13.87
C ASN A 378 -1.69 -1.81 -13.21
N LYS A 379 -0.42 -1.82 -12.81
CA LYS A 379 0.15 -2.85 -11.96
C LYS A 379 0.20 -2.33 -10.53
N ASN A 380 -0.47 -3.04 -9.62
CA ASN A 380 -0.40 -2.72 -8.20
C ASN A 380 0.98 -3.10 -7.62
N ILE A 381 1.18 -2.90 -6.32
CA ILE A 381 2.45 -3.22 -5.66
C ILE A 381 2.79 -4.72 -5.62
N ASN A 382 1.81 -5.60 -5.84
CA ASN A 382 2.01 -7.04 -6.04
C ASN A 382 2.37 -7.38 -7.50
N ALA A 383 2.54 -6.38 -8.36
CA ALA A 383 2.66 -6.52 -9.81
C ALA A 383 1.45 -7.24 -10.46
N ASP A 384 0.29 -7.22 -9.81
CA ASP A 384 -0.94 -7.79 -10.35
C ASP A 384 -1.71 -6.71 -11.12
N ILE A 385 -2.30 -7.09 -12.25
CA ILE A 385 -3.30 -6.28 -12.95
C ILE A 385 -4.66 -6.64 -12.37
N LYS A 386 -5.40 -5.65 -11.87
CA LYS A 386 -6.73 -5.85 -11.31
C LYS A 386 -7.79 -5.93 -12.41
N GLY A 387 -8.55 -7.01 -12.42
CA GLY A 387 -9.72 -7.22 -13.25
C GLY A 387 -10.99 -7.31 -12.43
N LYS A 388 -12.11 -6.93 -13.06
CA LYS A 388 -13.45 -6.97 -12.48
C LYS A 388 -14.38 -7.71 -13.43
N ILE A 389 -14.96 -8.81 -12.96
CA ILE A 389 -16.01 -9.55 -13.64
C ILE A 389 -17.33 -9.21 -12.96
N SER A 390 -18.18 -8.44 -13.62
CA SER A 390 -19.49 -8.09 -13.10
C SER A 390 -20.57 -8.86 -13.84
N LEU A 391 -21.50 -9.44 -13.08
CA LEU A 391 -22.70 -10.05 -13.60
C LEU A 391 -23.90 -9.25 -13.12
N THR A 392 -24.87 -9.07 -14.01
CA THR A 392 -26.23 -8.78 -13.61
C THR A 392 -27.18 -9.78 -14.23
N ALA A 393 -28.09 -10.35 -13.43
CA ALA A 393 -29.03 -11.37 -13.89
C ALA A 393 -30.37 -11.28 -13.17
N THR A 394 -31.39 -11.95 -13.71
CA THR A 394 -32.70 -12.13 -13.07
C THR A 394 -32.76 -13.50 -12.42
N THR A 395 -32.99 -13.55 -11.11
CA THR A 395 -33.20 -14.80 -10.37
C THR A 395 -34.67 -15.22 -10.38
N ALA A 396 -34.98 -16.47 -9.98
CA ALA A 396 -36.35 -17.00 -10.05
C ALA A 396 -37.38 -16.24 -9.18
N ASP A 397 -36.92 -15.43 -8.21
CA ASP A 397 -37.75 -14.48 -7.46
C ASP A 397 -38.20 -13.26 -8.29
N GLY A 398 -37.79 -13.19 -9.56
CA GLY A 398 -38.10 -12.10 -10.49
C GLY A 398 -37.29 -10.82 -10.24
N LYS A 399 -36.33 -10.83 -9.31
CA LYS A 399 -35.50 -9.67 -8.98
C LYS A 399 -34.24 -9.66 -9.83
N LYS A 400 -33.83 -8.46 -10.23
CA LYS A 400 -32.52 -8.20 -10.83
C LYS A 400 -31.48 -8.15 -9.71
N LYS A 401 -30.43 -8.94 -9.84
CA LYS A 401 -29.33 -9.03 -8.88
C LYS A 401 -28.01 -8.86 -9.59
N SER A 402 -27.05 -8.29 -8.88
CA SER A 402 -25.71 -8.03 -9.39
C SER A 402 -24.69 -8.68 -8.48
N GLU A 403 -23.62 -9.17 -9.08
CA GLU A 403 -22.50 -9.80 -8.39
C GLU A 403 -21.19 -9.37 -9.04
N THR A 404 -20.11 -9.32 -8.28
CA THR A 404 -18.78 -9.02 -8.79
C THR A 404 -17.77 -10.08 -8.35
N PHE A 405 -16.85 -10.43 -9.25
CA PHE A 405 -15.71 -11.28 -8.97
C PHE A 405 -14.44 -10.55 -9.42
N TYR A 406 -13.54 -10.29 -8.48
CA TYR A 406 -12.26 -9.66 -8.73
C TYR A 406 -11.20 -10.69 -9.10
N VAL A 407 -10.42 -10.37 -10.13
CA VAL A 407 -9.31 -11.19 -10.62
C VAL A 407 -8.01 -10.40 -10.51
N TYR A 408 -6.98 -11.01 -9.94
CA TYR A 408 -5.66 -10.42 -9.77
C TYR A 408 -4.68 -11.14 -10.69
N PHE A 409 -4.49 -10.60 -11.90
CA PHE A 409 -3.65 -11.20 -12.92
C PHE A 409 -2.17 -10.95 -12.62
N ALA A 410 -1.51 -11.97 -12.08
CA ALA A 410 -0.10 -11.91 -11.73
C ALA A 410 0.79 -11.72 -12.96
N THR A 411 1.79 -10.85 -12.81
CA THR A 411 2.85 -10.63 -13.80
C THR A 411 4.23 -10.92 -13.19
N GLU A 412 5.28 -10.82 -14.00
CA GLU A 412 6.66 -10.99 -13.54
C GLU A 412 7.04 -9.90 -12.51
N PRO A 413 7.89 -10.22 -11.52
CA PRO A 413 8.34 -9.24 -10.54
C PRO A 413 9.17 -8.14 -11.22
N THR A 414 9.20 -6.94 -10.65
CA THR A 414 9.92 -5.80 -11.24
C THR A 414 10.70 -5.04 -10.18
N PHE A 415 11.92 -4.60 -10.52
CA PHE A 415 12.66 -3.63 -9.72
C PHE A 415 12.16 -2.22 -10.00
N VAL A 416 11.82 -1.48 -8.95
CA VAL A 416 11.38 -0.08 -9.04
C VAL A 416 12.53 0.87 -8.76
N SER A 417 13.33 0.58 -7.73
CA SER A 417 14.48 1.40 -7.36
C SER A 417 15.57 0.56 -6.71
N VAL A 418 16.82 0.82 -7.07
CA VAL A 418 18.02 0.25 -6.44
C VAL A 418 18.96 1.40 -6.08
N LYS A 419 19.16 1.62 -4.78
CA LYS A 419 20.04 2.68 -4.25
C LYS A 419 21.17 2.04 -3.48
N VAL A 420 22.40 2.46 -3.77
CA VAL A 420 23.62 1.89 -3.19
C VAL A 420 24.33 2.95 -2.37
N ALA A 421 24.72 2.61 -1.15
CA ALA A 421 25.56 3.42 -0.29
C ALA A 421 26.81 2.64 0.12
N ILE A 422 27.95 3.32 0.06
CA ILE A 422 29.26 2.77 0.38
C ILE A 422 29.79 3.54 1.58
N THR A 423 30.07 2.80 2.67
CA THR A 423 30.58 3.38 3.91
C THR A 423 31.98 2.83 4.18
N PRO A 424 33.05 3.61 3.93
CA PRO A 424 34.41 3.19 4.24
C PRO A 424 34.59 2.87 5.73
N ILE A 425 35.25 1.75 6.05
CA ILE A 425 35.59 1.42 7.43
C ILE A 425 36.89 2.15 7.80
N PRO A 426 36.87 3.06 8.80
CA PRO A 426 38.05 3.84 9.16
C PRO A 426 39.25 2.95 9.48
N GLN A 427 40.43 3.34 8.99
CA GLN A 427 41.71 2.66 9.24
C GLN A 427 41.81 1.23 8.70
N LYS A 428 40.83 0.77 7.91
CA LYS A 428 40.83 -0.54 7.25
C LYS A 428 40.73 -0.38 5.74
N ARG A 429 41.22 -1.36 4.97
CA ARG A 429 41.04 -1.44 3.51
C ARG A 429 39.71 -2.08 3.12
N PHE A 430 38.66 -1.78 3.87
CA PHE A 430 37.34 -2.40 3.72
C PHE A 430 36.24 -1.34 3.82
N TYR A 431 35.11 -1.59 3.19
CA TYR A 431 33.90 -0.77 3.29
C TYR A 431 32.69 -1.66 3.57
N ASN A 432 31.64 -1.05 4.12
CA ASN A 432 30.32 -1.64 4.21
C ASN A 432 29.49 -1.19 3.02
N LEU A 433 28.67 -2.11 2.51
CA LEU A 433 27.79 -1.89 1.37
C LEU A 433 26.34 -2.02 1.83
N ASP A 434 25.58 -0.94 1.66
CA ASP A 434 24.15 -0.88 1.92
C ASP A 434 23.41 -0.75 0.60
N ILE A 435 22.47 -1.66 0.33
CA ILE A 435 21.64 -1.63 -0.88
C ILE A 435 20.18 -1.54 -0.47
N ALA A 436 19.54 -0.41 -0.75
CA ALA A 436 18.10 -0.22 -0.58
C ALA A 436 17.37 -0.56 -1.89
N LEU A 437 16.43 -1.49 -1.80
CA LEU A 437 15.71 -2.06 -2.92
C LEU A 437 14.21 -1.81 -2.76
N ILE A 438 13.57 -1.35 -3.82
CA ILE A 438 12.13 -1.26 -3.96
C ILE A 438 11.72 -2.12 -5.15
N TYR A 439 10.73 -2.99 -4.97
CA TYR A 439 10.30 -3.96 -5.97
C TYR A 439 8.82 -4.30 -5.84
N THR A 440 8.25 -4.85 -6.91
CA THR A 440 6.84 -5.30 -6.94
C THR A 440 6.74 -6.77 -7.29
N GLY A 441 5.72 -7.44 -6.74
CA GLY A 441 5.29 -8.78 -7.14
C GLY A 441 6.26 -9.93 -6.92
N THR A 442 7.24 -9.77 -6.03
CA THR A 442 8.15 -10.85 -5.66
C THR A 442 7.57 -11.68 -4.50
N ASP A 443 7.72 -13.00 -4.56
CA ASP A 443 7.42 -13.89 -3.41
C ASP A 443 8.66 -14.00 -2.50
N PHE A 444 9.87 -13.92 -3.07
CA PHE A 444 11.13 -13.76 -2.33
C PHE A 444 12.21 -13.10 -3.18
N LEU A 445 13.23 -12.58 -2.51
CA LEU A 445 14.45 -12.00 -3.10
C LEU A 445 15.66 -12.84 -2.70
N TYR A 446 16.53 -13.10 -3.67
CA TYR A 446 17.85 -13.68 -3.45
C TYR A 446 18.92 -12.68 -3.84
N ALA A 447 19.95 -12.52 -3.01
CA ALA A 447 21.11 -11.71 -3.34
C ALA A 447 22.40 -12.50 -3.11
N PHE A 448 23.37 -12.32 -4.00
CA PHE A 448 24.69 -12.95 -3.92
C PHE A 448 25.79 -11.94 -4.20
N LYS A 449 26.62 -11.70 -3.19
CA LYS A 449 27.75 -10.78 -3.26
C LYS A 449 29.05 -11.53 -3.53
N THR A 450 29.83 -11.05 -4.49
CA THR A 450 31.14 -11.56 -4.85
C THR A 450 32.16 -10.43 -4.96
N GLU A 451 33.45 -10.76 -4.84
CA GLU A 451 34.55 -9.80 -4.97
C GLU A 451 35.63 -10.38 -5.89
N GLU A 452 36.23 -9.52 -6.71
CA GLU A 452 37.25 -9.92 -7.71
C GLU A 452 38.42 -10.69 -7.09
N ASN A 453 38.84 -10.23 -5.91
CA ASN A 453 40.00 -10.73 -5.17
C ASN A 453 39.63 -11.71 -4.05
N SER A 454 38.38 -12.19 -3.99
CA SER A 454 37.91 -13.17 -2.99
C SER A 454 37.44 -14.45 -3.67
N SER A 455 37.71 -15.59 -3.05
CA SER A 455 37.10 -16.88 -3.41
C SER A 455 35.80 -17.16 -2.65
N PHE A 456 35.40 -16.25 -1.75
CA PHE A 456 34.20 -16.36 -0.93
C PHE A 456 33.11 -15.41 -1.46
N GLY A 457 31.89 -15.92 -1.53
CA GLY A 457 30.68 -15.12 -1.78
C GLY A 457 29.74 -15.18 -0.59
N GLU A 458 28.89 -14.18 -0.47
CA GLU A 458 27.90 -14.05 0.60
C GLU A 458 26.50 -14.03 0.01
N SER A 459 25.59 -14.86 0.52
CA SER A 459 24.21 -14.94 0.04
C SER A 459 23.20 -14.47 1.07
N ALA A 460 22.16 -13.76 0.63
CA ALA A 460 21.02 -13.38 1.46
C ALA A 460 19.70 -13.83 0.81
N TYR A 461 18.76 -14.30 1.63
CA TYR A 461 17.37 -14.56 1.24
C TYR A 461 16.46 -13.63 2.02
N VAL A 462 15.58 -12.93 1.31
CA VAL A 462 14.64 -11.97 1.88
C VAL A 462 13.22 -12.33 1.44
N TYR A 463 12.33 -12.49 2.42
CA TYR A 463 10.90 -12.78 2.19
C TYR A 463 10.01 -11.56 2.49
N GLU A 464 10.62 -10.42 2.79
CA GLU A 464 9.93 -9.17 3.04
C GLU A 464 9.34 -8.61 1.74
N PRO A 465 8.06 -8.21 1.71
CA PRO A 465 7.46 -7.64 0.52
C PRO A 465 7.86 -6.17 0.32
N TYR A 466 7.79 -5.73 -0.94
CA TYR A 466 7.87 -4.36 -1.45
C TYR A 466 9.20 -3.61 -1.32
N LEU A 467 9.87 -3.73 -0.17
CA LEU A 467 11.08 -2.96 0.13
C LEU A 467 12.00 -3.75 1.06
N THR A 468 13.30 -3.70 0.79
CA THR A 468 14.31 -4.23 1.73
C THR A 468 15.61 -3.46 1.69
N LYS A 469 16.41 -3.59 2.75
CA LYS A 469 17.76 -3.04 2.86
C LYS A 469 18.73 -4.18 3.12
N LEU A 470 19.58 -4.45 2.14
CA LEU A 470 20.66 -5.42 2.26
C LEU A 470 21.89 -4.74 2.84
N HIS A 471 22.59 -5.43 3.73
CA HIS A 471 23.82 -4.97 4.34
C HIS A 471 24.90 -6.04 4.17
N PHE A 472 26.02 -5.66 3.56
CA PHE A 472 27.20 -6.52 3.42
C PHE A 472 28.39 -5.82 4.09
N GLU A 473 28.95 -6.47 5.11
CA GLU A 473 30.09 -5.93 5.85
C GLU A 473 31.42 -6.33 5.21
N GLY A 474 32.43 -5.47 5.39
CA GLY A 474 33.82 -5.87 5.17
C GLY A 474 34.16 -6.21 3.72
N VAL A 475 33.62 -5.47 2.75
CA VAL A 475 33.97 -5.59 1.33
C VAL A 475 35.35 -4.97 1.08
N TYR A 476 36.24 -5.66 0.39
CA TYR A 476 37.61 -5.20 0.17
C TYR A 476 37.65 -4.03 -0.83
N MET A 477 38.41 -2.98 -0.51
CA MET A 477 38.46 -1.77 -1.34
C MET A 477 39.18 -1.95 -2.69
N ILE A 478 40.05 -2.96 -2.82
CA ILE A 478 40.85 -3.21 -4.03
C ILE A 478 40.13 -4.22 -4.93
N GLY A 479 39.96 -3.84 -6.18
CA GLY A 479 39.24 -4.63 -7.18
C GLY A 479 37.74 -4.32 -7.21
N MET A 480 37.04 -4.98 -8.12
CA MET A 480 35.60 -4.88 -8.29
C MET A 480 34.85 -5.76 -7.27
N ALA A 481 33.65 -5.33 -6.90
CA ALA A 481 32.68 -6.18 -6.22
C ALA A 481 31.35 -6.19 -6.98
N TRP A 482 30.64 -7.31 -6.93
CA TRP A 482 29.33 -7.47 -7.58
C TRP A 482 28.31 -7.96 -6.58
N VAL A 483 27.08 -7.46 -6.68
CA VAL A 483 25.92 -8.05 -6.01
C VAL A 483 24.89 -8.41 -7.07
N GLU A 484 24.70 -9.70 -7.28
CA GLU A 484 23.64 -10.26 -8.12
C GLU A 484 22.36 -10.33 -7.29
N ILE A 485 21.25 -9.82 -7.82
CA ILE A 485 19.96 -9.76 -7.14
C ILE A 485 18.90 -10.40 -8.06
N GLU A 486 18.22 -11.42 -7.57
CA GLU A 486 17.12 -12.11 -8.24
C GLU A 486 15.81 -11.89 -7.45
N LEU A 487 14.80 -11.34 -8.12
CA LEU A 487 13.41 -11.38 -7.68
C LEU A 487 12.72 -12.56 -8.32
N LYS A 488 11.86 -13.26 -7.58
CA LYS A 488 11.14 -14.42 -8.10
C LYS A 488 9.72 -14.50 -7.57
N ASN A 489 8.80 -14.85 -8.46
CA ASN A 489 7.47 -15.33 -8.10
C ASN A 489 7.11 -16.59 -8.92
N LYS A 490 5.86 -17.07 -8.81
CA LYS A 490 5.37 -18.21 -9.60
C LYS A 490 5.31 -17.97 -11.12
N VAL A 491 5.23 -16.72 -11.57
CA VAL A 491 5.10 -16.33 -12.98
C VAL A 491 6.47 -16.23 -13.65
N GLY A 492 7.45 -15.62 -12.99
CA GLY A 492 8.76 -15.39 -13.57
C GLY A 492 9.80 -14.82 -12.61
N LYS A 493 10.84 -14.20 -13.19
CA LYS A 493 12.01 -13.68 -12.46
C LYS A 493 12.46 -12.35 -13.03
N ALA A 494 13.06 -11.52 -12.20
CA ALA A 494 13.81 -10.34 -12.61
C ALA A 494 15.21 -10.34 -12.01
N TYR A 495 16.17 -9.82 -12.77
CA TYR A 495 17.58 -9.80 -12.41
C TYR A 495 18.12 -8.37 -12.38
N TYR A 496 18.94 -8.07 -11.38
CA TYR A 496 19.68 -6.81 -11.29
C TYR A 496 21.09 -7.09 -10.78
N MET A 497 22.10 -6.47 -11.39
CA MET A 497 23.49 -6.57 -10.95
C MET A 497 24.00 -5.21 -10.50
N VAL A 498 24.43 -5.13 -9.25
CA VAL A 498 25.12 -3.95 -8.72
C VAL A 498 26.62 -4.15 -8.91
N GLU A 499 27.24 -3.33 -9.75
CA GLU A 499 28.70 -3.31 -9.92
C GLU A 499 29.30 -2.19 -9.07
N ILE A 500 30.25 -2.54 -8.21
CA ILE A 500 30.95 -1.59 -7.36
C ILE A 500 32.41 -1.50 -7.82
N PRO A 501 32.85 -0.33 -8.35
CA PRO A 501 34.23 -0.15 -8.75
C PRO A 501 35.18 -0.17 -7.56
N SER A 502 36.48 -0.33 -7.82
CA SER A 502 37.48 -0.22 -6.76
C SER A 502 37.38 1.14 -6.07
N GLN A 503 37.36 1.12 -4.75
CA GLN A 503 37.21 2.32 -3.91
C GLN A 503 38.55 2.98 -3.57
N LEU A 504 39.65 2.41 -4.06
CA LEU A 504 40.98 3.01 -4.04
C LEU A 504 41.31 3.46 -5.46
N ASN A 505 41.87 4.67 -5.60
CA ASN A 505 42.57 5.01 -6.82
C ASN A 505 43.61 3.91 -7.07
N PRO A 506 43.71 3.34 -8.28
CA PRO A 506 44.81 2.47 -8.58
C PRO A 506 46.08 3.23 -8.21
N ASP A 507 46.96 2.62 -7.39
CA ASP A 507 48.34 3.09 -7.33
C ASP A 507 48.78 3.29 -8.78
N PRO A 508 49.40 4.43 -9.14
CA PRO A 508 49.85 4.65 -10.50
C PRO A 508 50.58 3.38 -10.90
N ILE A 509 50.08 2.72 -11.96
CA ILE A 509 50.79 1.61 -12.57
C ILE A 509 52.18 2.20 -12.77
N ILE A 510 53.15 1.71 -12.01
CA ILE A 510 54.54 1.94 -12.36
C ILE A 510 54.60 1.24 -13.71
N GLU A 511 54.46 2.01 -14.78
CA GLU A 511 55.03 1.64 -16.05
C GLU A 511 56.48 1.33 -15.69
N VAL A 512 56.75 0.04 -15.51
CA VAL A 512 58.08 -0.47 -15.67
C VAL A 512 58.33 -0.18 -17.12
N THR A 513 58.97 0.97 -17.39
CA THR A 513 59.57 1.26 -18.67
C THR A 513 60.34 0.02 -19.04
N ALA A 514 59.78 -0.71 -20.02
CA ALA A 514 60.29 -1.97 -20.48
C ALA A 514 61.65 -1.72 -21.10
N GLU A 515 62.70 -2.01 -20.34
CA GLU A 515 63.98 -2.38 -20.94
C GLU A 515 64.19 -3.90 -20.96
N SER A 516 63.35 -4.68 -20.25
CA SER A 516 63.38 -6.15 -20.30
C SER A 516 62.31 -6.69 -21.25
N SER A 517 62.76 -7.38 -22.32
CA SER A 517 61.90 -8.13 -23.24
C SER A 517 61.19 -9.27 -22.50
N ILE A 518 59.94 -9.55 -22.86
CA ILE A 518 59.20 -10.72 -22.34
C ILE A 518 59.93 -11.99 -22.80
N SER A 519 60.27 -12.86 -21.86
CA SER A 519 60.87 -14.18 -22.16
C SER A 519 59.80 -15.26 -22.28
N GLN A 520 58.70 -15.15 -21.55
CA GLN A 520 57.62 -16.13 -21.59
C GLN A 520 56.30 -15.58 -21.04
N VAL A 521 55.19 -16.02 -21.60
CA VAL A 521 53.83 -15.83 -21.12
C VAL A 521 53.17 -17.21 -21.02
N GLU A 522 52.66 -17.55 -19.85
CA GLU A 522 51.83 -18.74 -19.62
C GLU A 522 50.41 -18.31 -19.24
N VAL A 523 49.40 -18.87 -19.91
CA VAL A 523 47.99 -18.70 -19.57
C VAL A 523 47.47 -20.04 -19.05
N ARG A 524 46.84 -20.02 -17.89
CA ARG A 524 46.21 -21.18 -17.27
C ARG A 524 44.73 -20.90 -17.00
N ASP A 525 43.91 -21.94 -17.04
CA ASP A 525 42.55 -21.83 -16.51
C ASP A 525 42.53 -21.75 -14.98
N MET A 526 41.34 -21.53 -14.41
CA MET A 526 41.14 -21.46 -12.96
C MET A 526 41.42 -22.79 -12.23
N GLN A 527 41.57 -23.90 -12.96
CA GLN A 527 41.98 -25.20 -12.41
C GLN A 527 43.50 -25.43 -12.54
N GLY A 528 44.26 -24.46 -13.05
CA GLY A 528 45.71 -24.52 -13.21
C GLY A 528 46.20 -25.25 -14.46
N ARG A 529 45.30 -25.67 -15.37
CA ARG A 529 45.68 -26.31 -16.63
C ARG A 529 46.24 -25.28 -17.59
N LEU A 530 47.39 -25.57 -18.20
CA LEU A 530 48.03 -24.70 -19.18
C LEU A 530 47.22 -24.67 -20.48
N LEU A 531 46.81 -23.48 -20.90
CA LEU A 531 46.02 -23.24 -22.10
C LEU A 531 46.85 -22.61 -23.23
N LEU A 532 47.78 -21.72 -22.88
CA LEU A 532 48.63 -21.02 -23.84
C LEU A 532 50.01 -20.80 -23.24
N GLN A 533 51.05 -20.97 -24.05
CA GLN A 533 52.43 -20.63 -23.72
C GLN A 533 53.06 -19.95 -24.95
N THR A 534 53.54 -18.72 -24.78
CA THR A 534 53.98 -17.85 -25.89
C THR A 534 55.02 -16.85 -25.40
N GLU A 535 55.82 -16.29 -26.30
CA GLU A 535 56.72 -15.16 -25.99
C GLU A 535 56.06 -13.80 -26.30
N ASN A 536 54.90 -13.82 -26.97
CA ASN A 536 54.15 -12.63 -27.37
C ASN A 536 52.87 -12.47 -26.53
N TYR A 537 52.81 -11.40 -25.75
CA TYR A 537 51.65 -11.07 -24.91
C TYR A 537 50.37 -10.81 -25.73
N GLU A 538 50.46 -10.33 -26.96
CA GLU A 538 49.28 -10.08 -27.82
C GLU A 538 48.42 -11.34 -28.04
N ALA A 539 49.00 -12.53 -27.95
CA ALA A 539 48.26 -13.78 -28.10
C ALA A 539 47.22 -14.00 -26.98
N VAL A 540 47.35 -13.30 -25.85
CA VAL A 540 46.37 -13.28 -24.76
C VAL A 540 45.06 -12.60 -25.19
N ASN A 541 45.12 -11.65 -26.13
CA ASN A 541 43.94 -10.93 -26.66
C ASN A 541 43.06 -11.79 -27.58
N HIS A 542 43.49 -13.02 -27.89
CA HIS A 542 42.75 -13.97 -28.74
C HIS A 542 42.11 -15.12 -27.96
N LEU A 543 42.12 -15.05 -26.63
CA LEU A 543 41.43 -16.01 -25.78
C LEU A 543 39.91 -15.82 -25.90
N SER A 544 39.17 -16.92 -25.85
CA SER A 544 37.72 -16.91 -25.69
C SER A 544 37.32 -16.23 -24.38
N ILE A 545 36.12 -15.66 -24.30
CA ILE A 545 35.60 -15.03 -23.07
C ILE A 545 35.67 -16.02 -21.89
N GLY A 546 36.33 -15.62 -20.80
CA GLY A 546 36.52 -16.47 -19.62
C GLY A 546 37.57 -15.91 -18.65
N MET A 547 37.68 -16.50 -17.45
CA MET A 547 38.71 -16.12 -16.48
C MET A 547 39.99 -16.95 -16.64
N TYR A 548 41.13 -16.27 -16.70
CA TYR A 548 42.44 -16.90 -16.86
C TYR A 548 43.49 -16.33 -15.90
N ILE A 549 44.49 -17.15 -15.59
CA ILE A 549 45.70 -16.75 -14.87
C ILE A 549 46.82 -16.60 -15.88
N VAL A 550 47.37 -15.40 -16.03
CA VAL A 550 48.49 -15.09 -16.91
C VAL A 550 49.75 -14.83 -16.10
N THR A 551 50.78 -15.62 -16.34
CA THR A 551 52.12 -15.45 -15.77
C THR A 551 53.06 -14.97 -16.87
N ILE A 552 53.68 -13.81 -16.67
CA ILE A 552 54.65 -13.20 -17.57
C ILE A 552 56.02 -13.28 -16.90
N THR A 553 56.95 -13.97 -17.54
CA THR A 553 58.37 -13.99 -17.21
C THR A 553 59.08 -13.01 -18.12
N TYR A 554 59.87 -12.11 -17.54
CA TYR A 554 60.71 -11.15 -18.25
C TYR A 554 62.13 -11.69 -18.39
N SER A 555 62.90 -11.18 -19.35
CA SER A 555 64.27 -11.60 -19.62
C SER A 555 65.25 -11.32 -18.47
N ASP A 556 64.91 -10.41 -17.57
CA ASP A 556 65.65 -10.11 -16.34
C ASP A 556 65.36 -11.09 -15.18
N GLY A 557 64.50 -12.09 -15.41
CA GLY A 557 64.08 -13.08 -14.42
C GLY A 557 62.90 -12.65 -13.54
N LYS A 558 62.35 -11.44 -13.74
CA LYS A 558 61.13 -11.01 -13.04
C LYS A 558 59.93 -11.81 -13.51
N VAL A 559 59.08 -12.23 -12.57
CA VAL A 559 57.83 -12.94 -12.87
C VAL A 559 56.65 -12.11 -12.36
N VAL A 560 55.64 -11.91 -13.20
CA VAL A 560 54.39 -11.22 -12.89
C VAL A 560 53.23 -12.14 -13.20
N THR A 561 52.42 -12.45 -12.19
CA THR A 561 51.19 -13.23 -12.37
C THR A 561 49.99 -12.33 -12.13
N LYS A 562 49.03 -12.37 -13.06
CA LYS A 562 47.77 -11.60 -12.99
C LYS A 562 46.60 -12.43 -13.47
N LYS A 563 45.42 -12.16 -12.91
CA LYS A 563 44.15 -12.69 -13.41
C LYS A 563 43.63 -11.75 -14.49
N ILE A 564 43.05 -12.31 -15.55
CA ILE A 564 42.42 -11.53 -16.63
C ILE A 564 41.06 -12.13 -16.99
N CYS A 565 40.18 -11.29 -17.52
CA CYS A 565 38.91 -11.67 -18.13
C CYS A 565 38.84 -10.95 -19.50
N PRO A 566 39.30 -11.60 -20.59
CA PRO A 566 39.37 -11.01 -21.93
C PRO A 566 37.99 -10.67 -22.52
#